data_AF-A0A523CW69-F1
#
_entry.id   AF-A0A523CW69-F1
#
_cell.length_a   1.000
_cell.length_b   1.000
_cell.length_c   1.000
_cell.angle_alpha   90.00
_cell.angle_beta   90.00
_cell.angle_gamma   90.00
#
_symmetry.space_group_name_H-M   'P 1'
#
loop_
_entity.id
_entity.type
_entity.pdbx_description
1 polymer ?
#
loop_
_entity_poly.entity_id
_entity_poly.type
_entity_poly.pdbx_seq_one_letter_code
_entity_poly.pdbx_strand_id
1 'polypeptide(L)'
;MTEAHSHSFKLNRTTSLLLGAAFVGVLAFAIGVAQSPQHTWKIFLVNFLFWSGISISGVVFSAIFQLTKARWAVDRVRTVAESFACFLPLSLLLYLLLMVLGAGSLYPWITDPPPGRATWFTLPFLGLRDGIALLLLYGVAGKFLLASRRSRRKDSSPPSNLSALAVLTILLYTATFSLVAIDLVMSLDPYWISTLFPAYFFMGNLCVGIAAITAASFLWRRATGVEEWFNDSIAHDLGKLLLGFTLLWTYLLWSQYLVIWYGNLPEELG
;
A
#
# COMPACT_ATOMS: atom_id res chain seq x y z
N MET A 1 42.69 17.51 -13.37
CA MET A 1 42.93 16.12 -12.94
C MET A 1 42.59 16.03 -11.46
N THR A 2 41.67 15.11 -11.14
CA THR A 2 41.42 14.44 -9.83
C THR A 2 41.09 15.33 -8.62
N GLU A 3 39.97 15.18 -7.91
CA GLU A 3 39.31 13.94 -7.46
C GLU A 3 37.77 14.06 -7.50
N ALA A 4 37.11 13.13 -8.22
CA ALA A 4 35.70 12.85 -8.00
C ALA A 4 35.63 11.80 -6.88
N HIS A 5 35.31 12.22 -5.66
CA HIS A 5 35.03 11.29 -4.57
C HIS A 5 33.83 10.42 -4.95
N SER A 6 34.11 9.19 -5.38
CA SER A 6 33.09 8.18 -5.57
C SER A 6 32.61 7.72 -4.20
N HIS A 7 31.51 8.32 -3.74
CA HIS A 7 30.68 7.71 -2.69
C HIS A 7 30.00 6.47 -3.27
N SER A 8 30.77 5.39 -3.48
CA SER A 8 30.19 4.07 -3.70
C SER A 8 29.52 3.66 -2.40
N PHE A 9 28.23 3.96 -2.28
CA PHE A 9 27.38 3.46 -1.21
C PHE A 9 27.67 1.96 -1.05
N LYS A 10 28.11 1.51 0.13
CA LYS A 10 28.48 0.10 0.40
C LYS A 10 27.23 -0.78 0.40
N LEU A 11 26.65 -0.99 -0.79
CA LEU A 11 25.40 -1.69 -1.05
C LEU A 11 25.39 -3.08 -0.40
N ASN A 12 26.55 -3.75 -0.32
CA ASN A 12 26.68 -5.10 0.22
C ASN A 12 26.46 -5.17 1.74
N ARG A 13 26.86 -4.14 2.50
CA ARG A 13 26.69 -4.15 3.97
C ARG A 13 25.26 -3.84 4.38
N THR A 14 24.61 -2.88 3.71
CA THR A 14 23.20 -2.56 3.98
C THR A 14 22.29 -3.70 3.53
N THR A 15 22.55 -4.31 2.37
CA THR A 15 21.76 -5.44 1.87
C THR A 15 21.88 -6.66 2.78
N SER A 16 23.09 -6.99 3.25
CA SER A 16 23.27 -8.12 4.18
C SER A 16 22.59 -7.89 5.53
N LEU A 17 22.61 -6.66 6.07
CA LEU A 17 21.87 -6.30 7.27
C LEU A 17 20.35 -6.43 7.08
N LEU A 18 19.82 -5.98 5.95
CA LEU A 18 18.39 -6.11 5.63
C LEU A 18 17.97 -7.57 5.44
N LEU A 19 18.78 -8.39 4.77
CA LEU A 19 18.54 -9.83 4.64
C LEU A 19 18.60 -10.54 5.99
N GLY A 20 19.54 -10.16 6.86
CA GLY A 20 19.62 -10.67 8.23
C GLY A 20 18.37 -10.33 9.04
N ALA A 21 17.90 -9.08 8.99
CA ALA A 21 16.67 -8.66 9.64
C ALA A 21 15.43 -9.40 9.09
N ALA A 22 15.36 -9.59 7.76
CA ALA A 22 14.29 -10.36 7.13
C ALA A 22 14.32 -11.83 7.60
N PHE A 23 15.49 -12.45 7.68
CA PHE A 23 15.65 -13.82 8.18
C PHE A 23 15.19 -13.95 9.64
N VAL A 24 15.59 -13.02 10.51
CA VAL A 24 15.14 -12.98 11.90
C VAL A 24 13.61 -12.82 11.97
N GLY A 25 13.03 -11.98 11.11
CA GLY A 25 11.57 -11.81 11.00
C GLY A 25 10.85 -13.09 10.59
N VAL A 26 11.36 -13.81 9.59
CA VAL A 26 10.80 -15.11 9.15
C VAL A 26 10.91 -16.16 10.26
N LEU A 27 12.05 -16.22 10.95
CA LEU A 27 12.25 -17.14 12.07
C LEU A 27 11.30 -16.83 13.22
N ALA A 28 11.16 -15.56 13.59
CA ALA A 28 10.22 -15.12 14.61
C ALA A 28 8.76 -15.44 14.25
N PHE A 29 8.39 -15.29 12.97
CA PHE A 29 7.08 -15.68 12.47
C PHE A 29 6.87 -17.20 12.57
N ALA A 30 7.84 -18.01 12.15
CA ALA A 30 7.76 -19.47 12.22
C ALA A 30 7.60 -19.97 13.67
N ILE A 31 8.36 -19.39 14.60
CA ILE A 31 8.23 -19.68 16.05
C ILE A 31 6.86 -19.23 16.57
N GLY A 32 6.41 -18.03 16.19
CA GLY A 32 5.12 -17.48 16.60
C GLY A 32 3.94 -18.34 16.16
N VAL A 33 3.96 -18.84 14.92
CA VAL A 33 2.92 -19.75 14.42
C VAL A 33 2.85 -21.04 15.24
N ALA A 34 3.99 -21.58 15.69
CA ALA A 34 4.02 -22.79 16.52
C ALA A 34 3.49 -22.56 17.94
N GLN A 35 3.64 -21.37 18.51
CA GLN A 35 3.23 -21.04 19.88
C GLN A 35 1.79 -20.51 19.96
N SER A 36 1.41 -19.62 19.05
CA SER A 36 0.12 -18.93 19.08
C SER A 36 -0.30 -18.55 17.65
N PRO A 37 -0.91 -19.50 16.90
CA PRO A 37 -1.28 -19.29 15.50
C PRO A 37 -2.15 -18.05 15.29
N GLN A 38 -3.26 -17.93 16.04
CA GLN A 38 -4.24 -16.86 15.85
C GLN A 38 -3.62 -15.46 16.03
N HIS A 39 -2.84 -15.27 17.10
CA HIS A 39 -2.19 -13.99 17.38
C HIS A 39 -1.15 -13.64 16.30
N THR A 40 -0.36 -14.63 15.88
CA THR A 40 0.69 -14.45 14.87
C THR A 40 0.10 -14.10 13.50
N TRP A 41 -1.00 -14.73 13.10
CA TRP A 41 -1.68 -14.43 11.85
C TRP A 41 -2.35 -13.06 11.83
N LYS A 42 -2.85 -12.55 12.98
CA LYS A 42 -3.33 -11.16 13.10
C LYS A 42 -2.19 -10.16 12.90
N ILE A 43 -1.04 -10.38 13.51
CA ILE A 43 0.16 -9.53 13.33
C ILE A 43 0.62 -9.58 11.87
N PHE A 44 0.61 -10.78 11.25
CA PHE A 44 0.93 -10.94 9.84
C PHE A 44 0.00 -10.13 8.96
N LEU A 45 -1.32 -10.20 9.19
CA LEU A 45 -2.31 -9.45 8.41
C LEU A 45 -2.03 -7.94 8.47
N VAL A 46 -1.81 -7.39 9.67
CA VAL A 46 -1.52 -5.95 9.85
C VAL A 46 -0.27 -5.55 9.07
N ASN A 47 0.82 -6.32 9.18
CA ASN A 47 2.06 -6.04 8.47
C ASN A 47 1.88 -6.15 6.95
N PHE A 48 1.23 -7.22 6.49
CA PHE A 48 0.93 -7.43 5.08
C PHE A 48 0.16 -6.23 4.51
N LEU A 49 -0.93 -5.81 5.15
CA LEU A 49 -1.75 -4.69 4.68
C LEU A 49 -0.98 -3.37 4.69
N PHE A 50 -0.19 -3.11 5.74
CA PHE A 50 0.61 -1.89 5.87
C PHE A 50 1.66 -1.76 4.76
N TRP A 51 2.51 -2.78 4.59
CA TRP A 51 3.59 -2.73 3.60
C TRP A 51 3.07 -2.80 2.16
N SER A 52 2.00 -3.56 1.92
CA SER A 52 1.35 -3.62 0.60
C SER A 52 0.65 -2.31 0.26
N GLY A 53 0.01 -1.67 1.24
CA GLY A 53 -0.60 -0.35 1.13
C GLY A 53 0.41 0.73 0.76
N ILE A 54 1.57 0.79 1.43
CA ILE A 54 2.66 1.71 1.09
C ILE A 54 3.16 1.47 -0.34
N SER A 55 3.38 0.20 -0.68
CA SER A 55 3.91 -0.23 -1.99
C SER A 55 3.07 0.29 -3.16
N ILE A 56 1.77 0.00 -3.15
CA ILE A 56 0.88 0.41 -4.23
C ILE A 56 0.59 1.91 -4.19
N SER A 57 0.51 2.51 -3.00
CA SER A 57 0.27 3.95 -2.86
C SER A 57 1.37 4.76 -3.53
N GLY A 58 2.63 4.30 -3.47
CA GLY A 58 3.73 4.87 -4.24
C GLY A 58 3.44 4.96 -5.74
N VAL A 59 2.89 3.88 -6.32
CA VAL A 59 2.51 3.85 -7.73
C VAL A 59 1.31 4.76 -8.01
N VAL A 60 0.33 4.80 -7.11
CA VAL A 60 -0.85 5.66 -7.22
C VAL A 60 -0.46 7.13 -7.17
N PHE A 61 0.45 7.55 -6.28
CA PHE A 61 0.97 8.92 -6.30
C PHE A 61 1.70 9.25 -7.59
N SER A 62 2.48 8.31 -8.14
CA SER A 62 3.10 8.49 -9.46
C SER A 62 2.05 8.71 -10.56
N ALA A 63 0.93 7.98 -10.51
CA ALA A 63 -0.20 8.17 -11.43
C ALA A 63 -0.89 9.54 -11.21
N ILE A 64 -1.09 9.97 -9.96
CA ILE A 64 -1.66 11.28 -9.63
C ILE A 64 -0.77 12.40 -10.17
N PHE A 65 0.56 12.33 -9.98
CA PHE A 65 1.49 13.32 -10.51
C PHE A 65 1.50 13.38 -12.03
N GLN A 66 1.32 12.24 -12.70
CA GLN A 66 1.17 12.20 -14.16
C GLN A 66 -0.09 12.94 -14.63
N LEU A 67 -1.23 12.70 -13.99
CA LEU A 67 -2.51 13.28 -14.39
C LEU A 67 -2.61 14.77 -14.09
N THR A 68 -2.10 15.18 -12.93
CA THR A 68 -2.02 16.59 -12.52
C THR A 68 -0.94 17.38 -13.26
N LYS A 69 -0.11 16.71 -14.08
CA LYS A 69 1.05 17.30 -14.76
C LYS A 69 1.97 18.04 -13.79
N ALA A 70 2.17 17.47 -12.60
CA ALA A 70 2.93 18.07 -11.50
C ALA A 70 4.44 18.13 -11.81
N ARG A 71 4.87 19.18 -12.54
CA ARG A 71 6.27 19.35 -12.99
C ARG A 71 7.29 19.31 -11.85
N TRP A 72 6.92 19.78 -10.65
CA TRP A 72 7.78 19.77 -9.47
C TRP A 72 8.08 18.35 -8.94
N ALA A 73 7.18 17.38 -9.18
CA ALA A 73 7.28 16.02 -8.66
C ALA A 73 7.79 14.99 -9.69
N VAL A 74 7.61 15.25 -11.00
CA VAL A 74 7.78 14.27 -12.08
C VAL A 74 9.19 13.71 -12.21
N ASP A 75 10.23 14.50 -12.00
CA ASP A 75 11.62 14.05 -12.21
C ASP A 75 12.29 13.51 -10.95
N ARG A 76 11.79 13.91 -9.78
CA ARG A 76 12.45 13.70 -8.48
C ARG A 76 11.65 12.74 -7.61
N VAL A 77 10.52 13.22 -7.09
CA VAL A 77 9.64 12.49 -6.17
C VAL A 77 9.03 11.24 -6.82
N ARG A 78 8.64 11.34 -8.09
CA ARG A 78 8.00 10.24 -8.81
C ARG A 78 8.88 9.00 -8.89
N THR A 79 10.19 9.16 -9.05
CA THR A 79 11.14 8.03 -9.11
C THR A 79 11.22 7.29 -7.77
N VAL A 80 11.19 8.02 -6.65
CA VAL A 80 11.07 7.42 -5.30
C VAL A 80 9.76 6.66 -5.18
N ALA A 81 8.65 7.31 -5.55
CA ALA A 81 7.31 6.74 -5.47
C ALA A 81 7.18 5.43 -6.27
N GLU A 82 7.75 5.39 -7.48
CA GLU A 82 7.78 4.20 -8.34
C GLU A 82 8.72 3.09 -7.84
N SER A 83 9.66 3.40 -6.95
CA SER A 83 10.61 2.40 -6.41
C SER A 83 9.94 1.45 -5.43
N PHE A 84 8.92 1.93 -4.70
CA PHE A 84 8.14 1.10 -3.77
C PHE A 84 7.43 -0.08 -4.45
N ALA A 85 7.18 0.01 -5.76
CA ALA A 85 6.55 -1.05 -6.54
C ALA A 85 7.31 -2.39 -6.53
N CYS A 86 8.60 -2.41 -6.14
CA CYS A 86 9.38 -3.64 -6.01
C CYS A 86 8.78 -4.62 -4.99
N PHE A 87 7.99 -4.13 -4.03
CA PHE A 87 7.33 -4.97 -3.03
C PHE A 87 6.03 -5.62 -3.53
N LEU A 88 5.46 -5.18 -4.67
CA LEU A 88 4.18 -5.70 -5.17
C LEU A 88 4.19 -7.23 -5.45
N PRO A 89 5.23 -7.83 -6.06
CA PRO A 89 5.27 -9.28 -6.24
C PRO A 89 5.34 -10.03 -4.90
N LEU A 90 6.08 -9.49 -3.93
CA LEU A 90 6.18 -10.07 -2.59
C LEU A 90 4.83 -9.96 -1.86
N SER A 91 4.11 -8.84 -2.01
CA SER A 91 2.74 -8.69 -1.50
C SER A 91 1.81 -9.78 -2.01
N LEU A 92 1.81 -10.10 -3.32
CA LEU A 92 0.99 -11.20 -3.85
C LEU A 92 1.35 -12.54 -3.23
N LEU A 93 2.65 -12.82 -3.04
CA LEU A 93 3.09 -14.05 -2.40
C LEU A 93 2.61 -14.12 -0.94
N LEU A 94 2.71 -13.02 -0.19
CA LEU A 94 2.22 -12.93 1.18
C LEU A 94 0.71 -13.09 1.28
N TYR A 95 -0.03 -12.54 0.32
CA TYR A 95 -1.48 -12.75 0.21
C TYR A 95 -1.83 -14.23 -0.02
N LEU A 96 -1.14 -14.90 -0.95
CA LEU A 96 -1.35 -16.33 -1.20
C LEU A 96 -1.00 -17.17 0.03
N LEU A 97 0.09 -16.82 0.72
CA LEU A 97 0.49 -17.46 1.96
C LEU A 97 -0.59 -17.33 3.05
N LEU A 98 -1.19 -16.13 3.19
CA LEU A 98 -2.31 -15.90 4.10
C LEU A 98 -3.51 -16.78 3.76
N MET A 99 -3.89 -16.85 2.48
CA MET A 99 -5.08 -17.59 2.04
C MET A 99 -4.93 -19.10 2.20
N VAL A 100 -3.73 -19.64 1.97
CA VAL A 100 -3.49 -21.09 2.04
C VAL A 100 -3.25 -21.58 3.47
N LEU A 101 -2.53 -20.80 4.30
CA LEU A 101 -2.06 -21.27 5.61
C LEU A 101 -2.71 -20.54 6.79
N GLY A 102 -3.09 -19.27 6.63
CA GLY A 102 -3.51 -18.41 7.75
C GLY A 102 -5.02 -18.28 7.91
N ALA A 103 -5.77 -18.29 6.81
CA ALA A 103 -7.18 -17.92 6.78
C ALA A 103 -8.03 -18.71 7.78
N GLY A 104 -7.81 -20.02 7.88
CA GLY A 104 -8.55 -20.92 8.80
C GLY A 104 -8.45 -20.56 10.28
N SER A 105 -7.38 -19.87 10.69
CA SER A 105 -7.17 -19.45 12.08
C SER A 105 -7.56 -18.00 12.35
N LEU A 106 -7.74 -17.21 11.29
CA LEU A 106 -7.91 -15.76 11.37
C LEU A 106 -9.38 -15.36 11.34
N TYR A 107 -10.18 -16.02 10.51
CA TYR A 107 -11.53 -15.60 10.17
C TYR A 107 -12.61 -16.43 10.86
N PRO A 108 -13.43 -15.84 11.75
CA PRO A 108 -14.50 -16.55 12.46
C PRO A 108 -15.62 -17.07 11.54
N TRP A 109 -15.86 -16.39 10.42
CA TRP A 109 -16.92 -16.75 9.46
C TRP A 109 -16.68 -18.09 8.74
N ILE A 110 -15.48 -18.67 8.86
CA ILE A 110 -15.20 -20.02 8.34
C ILE A 110 -15.96 -21.08 9.14
N THR A 111 -16.11 -20.89 10.45
CA THR A 111 -16.86 -21.79 11.33
C THR A 111 -18.31 -21.38 11.51
N ASP A 112 -18.59 -20.07 11.54
CA ASP A 112 -19.93 -19.52 11.73
C ASP A 112 -20.22 -18.43 10.69
N PRO A 113 -20.67 -18.80 9.47
CA PRO A 113 -20.90 -17.84 8.40
C PRO A 113 -22.14 -16.97 8.70
N PRO A 114 -22.06 -15.64 8.53
CA PRO A 114 -23.17 -14.76 8.84
C PRO A 114 -24.38 -15.03 7.93
N PRO A 115 -25.61 -15.09 8.49
CA PRO A 115 -26.82 -15.33 7.70
C PRO A 115 -27.01 -14.23 6.63
N GLY A 116 -27.38 -14.63 5.41
CA GLY A 116 -27.58 -13.72 4.28
C GLY A 116 -26.31 -13.26 3.55
N ARG A 117 -25.11 -13.49 4.09
CA ARG A 117 -23.81 -13.17 3.45
C ARG A 117 -22.87 -14.36 3.29
N ALA A 118 -23.34 -15.57 3.59
CA ALA A 118 -22.54 -16.80 3.49
C ALA A 118 -21.96 -17.04 2.08
N THR A 119 -22.64 -16.64 1.01
CA THR A 119 -22.13 -16.76 -0.37
C THR A 119 -20.93 -15.84 -0.64
N TRP A 120 -20.90 -14.67 0.00
CA TRP A 120 -19.79 -13.72 -0.11
C TRP A 120 -18.56 -14.19 0.66
N PHE A 121 -18.77 -14.82 1.82
CA PHE A 121 -17.71 -15.31 2.73
C PHE A 121 -17.47 -16.81 2.59
N THR A 122 -17.08 -17.24 1.39
CA THR A 122 -16.48 -18.57 1.20
C THR A 122 -15.01 -18.42 0.84
N LEU A 123 -14.15 -19.22 1.49
CA LEU A 123 -12.70 -19.13 1.33
C LEU A 123 -12.24 -19.16 -0.15
N PRO A 124 -12.73 -20.07 -1.02
CA PRO A 124 -12.30 -20.06 -2.42
C PRO A 124 -12.83 -18.85 -3.19
N PHE A 125 -14.06 -18.38 -2.93
CA PHE A 125 -14.62 -17.24 -3.63
C PHE A 125 -13.93 -15.93 -3.25
N LEU A 126 -13.76 -15.68 -1.95
CA LEU A 126 -13.03 -14.53 -1.42
C LEU A 126 -11.58 -14.55 -1.90
N GLY A 127 -10.91 -15.69 -1.73
CA GLY A 127 -9.52 -15.87 -2.12
C GLY A 127 -9.26 -15.60 -3.61
N LEU A 128 -10.15 -16.06 -4.49
CA LEU A 128 -10.06 -15.83 -5.93
C LEU A 128 -10.43 -14.40 -6.31
N ARG A 129 -11.53 -13.85 -5.77
CA ARG A 129 -11.97 -12.48 -6.08
C ARG A 129 -10.88 -11.47 -5.75
N ASP A 130 -10.38 -11.50 -4.52
CA ASP A 130 -9.38 -10.55 -4.04
C ASP A 130 -8.03 -10.79 -4.73
N GLY A 131 -7.68 -12.06 -4.97
CA GLY A 131 -6.48 -12.44 -5.72
C GLY A 131 -6.51 -11.91 -7.15
N ILE A 132 -7.63 -12.06 -7.86
CA ILE A 132 -7.82 -11.52 -9.22
C ILE A 132 -7.80 -9.99 -9.19
N ALA A 133 -8.46 -9.35 -8.23
CA ALA A 133 -8.46 -7.88 -8.10
C ALA A 133 -7.04 -7.33 -7.89
N LEU A 134 -6.27 -7.95 -6.99
CA LEU A 134 -4.86 -7.61 -6.75
C LEU A 134 -3.98 -7.86 -7.99
N LEU A 135 -4.16 -8.99 -8.68
CA LEU A 135 -3.43 -9.30 -9.92
C LEU A 135 -3.72 -8.28 -11.03
N LEU A 136 -4.99 -7.90 -11.20
CA LEU A 136 -5.39 -6.88 -12.19
C LEU A 136 -4.79 -5.51 -11.84
N LEU A 137 -4.91 -5.09 -10.59
CA LEU A 137 -4.33 -3.84 -10.12
C LEU A 137 -2.80 -3.82 -10.33
N TYR A 138 -2.09 -4.86 -9.89
CA TYR A 138 -0.63 -4.91 -9.96
C TYR A 138 -0.15 -5.06 -11.40
N GLY A 139 -0.89 -5.77 -12.26
CA GLY A 139 -0.61 -5.87 -13.68
C GLY A 139 -0.76 -4.53 -14.40
N VAL A 140 -1.84 -3.78 -14.13
CA VAL A 140 -2.05 -2.44 -14.69
C VAL A 140 -1.04 -1.44 -14.15
N ALA A 141 -0.81 -1.44 -12.84
CA ALA A 141 0.21 -0.63 -12.18
C ALA A 141 1.61 -0.89 -12.77
N GLY A 142 1.97 -2.16 -12.99
CA GLY A 142 3.21 -2.57 -13.65
C GLY A 142 3.33 -2.04 -15.08
N LYS A 143 2.26 -2.14 -15.88
CA LYS A 143 2.22 -1.57 -17.24
C LYS A 143 2.37 -0.05 -17.22
N PHE A 144 1.70 0.65 -16.29
CA PHE A 144 1.85 2.08 -16.08
C PHE A 144 3.30 2.45 -15.74
N LEU A 145 3.93 1.73 -14.81
CA LEU A 145 5.32 1.95 -14.41
C LEU A 145 6.31 1.77 -15.56
N LEU A 146 6.15 0.70 -16.34
CA LEU A 146 7.00 0.43 -17.51
C LEU A 146 6.83 1.52 -18.58
N ALA A 147 5.59 1.95 -18.87
CA ALA A 147 5.31 3.04 -19.80
C ALA A 147 5.90 4.37 -19.30
N SER A 148 5.75 4.66 -18.01
CA SER A 148 6.29 5.83 -17.31
C SER A 148 7.82 5.90 -17.42
N ARG A 149 8.51 4.79 -17.11
CA ARG A 149 9.97 4.68 -17.21
C ARG A 149 10.47 4.80 -18.66
N ARG A 150 9.75 4.21 -19.63
CA ARG A 150 10.11 4.30 -21.06
C ARG A 150 9.98 5.72 -21.59
N SER A 151 8.93 6.45 -21.19
CA SER A 151 8.72 7.85 -21.57
C SER A 151 9.86 8.73 -21.10
N ARG A 152 10.31 8.57 -19.84
CA ARG A 152 11.43 9.34 -19.29
C ARG A 152 12.78 9.01 -19.94
N ARG A 153 13.02 7.73 -20.28
CA ARG A 153 14.29 7.31 -20.89
C ARG A 153 14.49 7.84 -22.31
N LYS A 154 13.43 7.93 -23.09
CA LYS A 154 13.51 8.27 -24.52
C LYS A 154 13.44 9.78 -24.80
N ASP A 155 13.20 10.59 -23.77
CA ASP A 155 12.88 12.03 -23.88
C ASP A 155 11.87 12.31 -25.01
N SER A 156 10.93 11.37 -25.18
CA SER A 156 9.94 11.38 -26.25
C SER A 156 8.60 11.77 -25.68
N SER A 157 7.73 12.32 -26.52
CA SER A 157 6.33 12.59 -26.18
C SER A 157 5.71 11.38 -25.47
N PRO A 158 4.99 11.60 -24.35
CA PRO A 158 4.42 10.51 -23.57
C PRO A 158 3.50 9.66 -24.46
N PRO A 159 3.54 8.32 -24.31
CA PRO A 159 2.70 7.45 -25.13
C PRO A 159 1.22 7.78 -24.85
N SER A 160 0.39 7.71 -25.88
CA SER A 160 -1.03 8.12 -25.85
C SER A 160 -1.84 7.40 -24.76
N ASN A 161 -1.41 6.21 -24.33
CA ASN A 161 -2.05 5.40 -23.31
C ASN A 161 -1.58 5.68 -21.88
N LEU A 162 -0.58 6.54 -21.64
CA LEU A 162 -0.01 6.74 -20.30
C LEU A 162 -1.03 7.33 -19.32
N SER A 163 -1.79 8.33 -19.76
CA SER A 163 -2.85 8.94 -18.94
C SER A 163 -4.00 7.96 -18.70
N ALA A 164 -4.37 7.16 -19.70
CA ALA A 164 -5.40 6.13 -19.54
C ALA A 164 -4.98 5.07 -18.51
N LEU A 165 -3.72 4.61 -18.56
CA LEU A 165 -3.16 3.68 -17.57
C LEU A 165 -3.10 4.29 -16.16
N ALA A 166 -2.79 5.58 -16.05
CA ALA A 166 -2.79 6.29 -14.76
C ALA A 166 -4.20 6.35 -14.16
N VAL A 167 -5.22 6.74 -14.96
CA VAL A 167 -6.63 6.75 -14.52
C VAL A 167 -7.06 5.34 -14.11
N LEU A 168 -6.78 4.34 -14.95
CA LEU A 168 -7.15 2.96 -14.66
C LEU A 168 -6.49 2.43 -13.38
N THR A 169 -5.23 2.79 -13.13
CA THR A 169 -4.51 2.42 -11.90
C THR A 169 -5.21 3.00 -10.67
N ILE A 170 -5.63 4.27 -10.70
CA ILE A 170 -6.31 4.93 -9.59
C ILE A 170 -7.69 4.29 -9.34
N LEU A 171 -8.47 4.05 -10.41
CA LEU A 171 -9.79 3.43 -10.28
C LEU A 171 -9.70 2.00 -9.73
N LEU A 172 -8.80 1.19 -10.27
CA LEU A 172 -8.57 -0.18 -9.79
C LEU A 172 -8.04 -0.18 -8.36
N TYR A 173 -7.19 0.78 -7.98
CA TYR A 173 -6.70 0.92 -6.61
C TYR A 173 -7.87 1.13 -5.65
N THR A 174 -8.72 2.12 -5.91
CA THR A 174 -9.88 2.43 -5.07
C THR A 174 -10.81 1.23 -4.93
N ALA A 175 -11.14 0.56 -6.04
CA ALA A 175 -12.03 -0.62 -6.01
C ALA A 175 -11.39 -1.81 -5.27
N THR A 176 -10.14 -2.13 -5.58
CA THR A 176 -9.44 -3.30 -5.00
C THR A 176 -9.18 -3.12 -3.52
N PHE A 177 -8.71 -1.94 -3.10
CA PHE A 177 -8.45 -1.69 -1.68
C PHE A 177 -9.73 -1.51 -0.87
N SER A 178 -10.84 -1.15 -1.52
CA SER A 178 -12.15 -1.22 -0.88
C SER A 178 -12.58 -2.67 -0.62
N LEU A 179 -12.39 -3.57 -1.60
CA LEU A 179 -12.63 -5.01 -1.42
C LEU A 179 -11.72 -5.58 -0.32
N VAL A 180 -10.41 -5.33 -0.38
CA VAL A 180 -9.45 -5.77 0.64
C VAL A 180 -9.85 -5.28 2.04
N ALA A 181 -10.38 -4.06 2.17
CA ALA A 181 -10.86 -3.55 3.46
C ALA A 181 -12.06 -4.37 3.97
N ILE A 182 -13.05 -4.64 3.12
CA ILE A 182 -14.23 -5.42 3.47
C ILE A 182 -13.84 -6.86 3.81
N ASP A 183 -13.05 -7.47 2.94
CA ASP A 183 -12.85 -8.91 2.92
C ASP A 183 -11.73 -9.37 3.85
N LEU A 184 -10.68 -8.56 4.05
CA LEU A 184 -9.57 -8.94 4.92
C LEU A 184 -9.58 -8.24 6.29
N VAL A 185 -10.28 -7.11 6.43
CA VAL A 185 -10.29 -6.34 7.69
C VAL A 185 -11.65 -6.36 8.34
N MET A 186 -12.70 -5.90 7.66
CA MET A 186 -14.05 -5.89 8.24
C MET A 186 -14.51 -7.31 8.57
N SER A 187 -14.22 -8.28 7.71
CA SER A 187 -14.61 -9.69 7.93
C SER A 187 -14.01 -10.35 9.16
N LEU A 188 -13.03 -9.72 9.83
CA LEU A 188 -12.57 -10.18 11.16
C LEU A 188 -13.72 -10.13 12.19
N ASP A 189 -14.66 -9.20 12.01
CA ASP A 189 -15.94 -9.15 12.69
C ASP A 189 -17.07 -9.23 11.64
N PRO A 190 -17.64 -10.42 11.40
CA PRO A 190 -18.62 -10.62 10.33
C PRO A 190 -19.91 -9.81 10.52
N TYR A 191 -20.25 -9.45 11.75
CA TYR A 191 -21.50 -8.75 12.07
C TYR A 191 -21.36 -7.24 11.90
N TRP A 192 -20.16 -6.71 12.09
CA TRP A 192 -19.87 -5.30 11.89
C TRP A 192 -19.88 -4.88 10.42
N ILE A 193 -20.63 -3.82 10.10
CA ILE A 193 -20.75 -3.27 8.74
C ILE A 193 -20.56 -1.75 8.77
N SER A 194 -19.76 -1.24 7.84
CA SER A 194 -19.59 0.19 7.62
C SER A 194 -19.34 0.47 6.14
N THR A 195 -20.17 1.31 5.54
CA THR A 195 -20.03 1.74 4.14
C THR A 195 -18.85 2.70 3.94
N LEU A 196 -18.45 3.41 4.99
CA LEU A 196 -17.37 4.40 4.95
C LEU A 196 -15.99 3.80 5.24
N PHE A 197 -15.94 2.67 5.96
CA PHE A 197 -14.69 2.04 6.34
C PHE A 197 -13.74 1.71 5.18
N PRO A 198 -14.21 1.20 4.01
CA PRO A 198 -13.34 0.96 2.86
C PRO A 198 -12.64 2.25 2.38
N ALA A 199 -13.37 3.38 2.38
CA ALA A 199 -12.82 4.67 2.02
C ALA A 199 -11.78 5.18 3.03
N TYR A 200 -12.09 5.04 4.33
CA TYR A 200 -11.15 5.32 5.41
C TYR A 200 -9.86 4.50 5.26
N PHE A 201 -9.98 3.20 4.97
CA PHE A 201 -8.86 2.27 4.84
C PHE A 201 -7.91 2.63 3.70
N PHE A 202 -8.42 2.74 2.46
CA PHE A 202 -7.52 3.03 1.32
C PHE A 202 -6.98 4.46 1.37
N MET A 203 -7.70 5.41 1.98
CA MET A 203 -7.20 6.78 2.15
C MET A 203 -6.10 6.83 3.22
N GLY A 204 -6.20 6.01 4.27
CA GLY A 204 -5.13 5.81 5.24
C GLY A 204 -3.85 5.28 4.59
N ASN A 205 -3.98 4.29 3.69
CA ASN A 205 -2.84 3.78 2.92
C ASN A 205 -2.19 4.86 2.04
N LEU A 206 -2.99 5.75 1.42
CA LEU A 206 -2.44 6.90 0.69
C LEU A 206 -1.70 7.88 1.62
N CYS A 207 -2.23 8.17 2.82
CA CYS A 207 -1.56 9.03 3.80
C CYS A 207 -0.19 8.48 4.20
N VAL A 208 -0.13 7.19 4.53
CA VAL A 208 1.14 6.53 4.88
C VAL A 208 2.05 6.43 3.65
N GLY A 209 1.50 6.23 2.45
CA GLY A 209 2.25 6.22 1.20
C GLY A 209 2.99 7.53 0.93
N ILE A 210 2.33 8.69 1.06
CA ILE A 210 2.99 9.99 0.88
C ILE A 210 3.97 10.31 2.01
N ALA A 211 3.68 9.86 3.24
CA ALA A 211 4.63 9.93 4.35
C ALA A 211 5.89 9.11 4.05
N ALA A 212 5.74 7.88 3.55
CA ALA A 212 6.84 7.00 3.17
C ALA A 212 7.67 7.58 2.02
N ILE A 213 7.03 8.14 0.99
CA ILE A 213 7.73 8.85 -0.10
C ILE A 213 8.55 10.02 0.45
N THR A 214 7.97 10.82 1.34
CA THR A 214 8.65 11.97 1.95
C THR A 214 9.84 11.53 2.78
N ALA A 215 9.66 10.53 3.65
CA ALA A 215 10.72 9.97 4.48
C ALA A 215 11.84 9.35 3.64
N ALA A 216 11.51 8.57 2.61
CA ALA A 216 12.50 7.98 1.72
C ALA A 216 13.27 9.04 0.92
N SER A 217 12.59 10.09 0.46
CA SER A 217 13.24 11.21 -0.25
C SER A 217 14.21 11.97 0.66
N PHE A 218 13.82 12.20 1.93
CA PHE A 218 14.68 12.83 2.93
C PHE A 218 15.90 11.97 3.30
N LEU A 219 15.70 10.67 3.54
CA LEU A 219 16.78 9.73 3.82
C LEU A 219 17.75 9.62 2.65
N TRP A 220 17.23 9.65 1.42
CA TRP A 220 18.05 9.67 0.20
C TRP A 220 18.90 10.94 0.10
N ARG A 221 18.31 12.12 0.37
CA ARG A 221 19.06 13.40 0.44
C ARG A 221 20.19 13.30 1.46
N ARG A 222 19.89 12.81 2.67
CA ARG A 222 20.89 12.67 3.74
C ARG A 222 22.01 11.70 3.39
N ALA A 223 21.70 10.62 2.68
CA ALA A 223 22.68 9.59 2.31
C ALA A 223 23.59 10.02 1.14
N THR A 224 23.08 10.79 0.19
CA THR A 224 23.80 11.16 -1.05
C THR A 224 24.37 12.57 -1.04
N GLY A 225 23.85 13.46 -0.19
CA GLY A 225 24.22 14.88 -0.16
C GLY A 225 23.72 15.70 -1.36
N VAL A 226 22.94 15.09 -2.27
CA VAL A 226 22.46 15.76 -3.49
C VAL A 226 21.22 16.60 -3.17
N GLU A 227 21.43 17.82 -2.70
CA GLU A 227 20.35 18.77 -2.37
C GLU A 227 19.56 19.20 -3.61
N GLU A 228 20.21 19.19 -4.79
CA GLU A 228 19.57 19.52 -6.05
C GLU A 228 18.34 18.65 -6.31
N TRP A 229 18.29 17.41 -5.80
CA TRP A 229 17.18 16.50 -6.05
C TRP A 229 16.02 16.64 -5.05
N PHE A 230 16.28 17.13 -3.85
CA PHE A 230 15.27 17.31 -2.79
C PHE A 230 15.51 18.61 -2.03
N ASN A 231 14.99 19.71 -2.59
CA ASN A 231 15.10 21.03 -1.98
C ASN A 231 13.93 21.32 -1.03
N ASP A 232 14.04 22.43 -0.31
CA ASP A 232 13.04 22.81 0.70
C ASP A 232 11.67 23.14 0.08
N SER A 233 11.63 23.55 -1.19
CA SER A 233 10.36 23.74 -1.92
C SER A 233 9.62 22.41 -2.11
N ILE A 234 10.31 21.36 -2.56
CA ILE A 234 9.73 20.02 -2.73
C ILE A 234 9.30 19.46 -1.38
N ALA A 235 10.12 19.64 -0.35
CA ALA A 235 9.77 19.21 1.01
C ALA A 235 8.51 19.91 1.52
N HIS A 236 8.38 21.22 1.26
CA HIS A 236 7.20 22.00 1.64
C HIS A 236 5.93 21.58 0.87
N ASP A 237 6.03 21.31 -0.43
CA ASP A 237 4.89 20.85 -1.24
C ASP A 237 4.44 19.42 -0.86
N LEU A 238 5.39 18.52 -0.56
CA LEU A 238 5.07 17.22 0.04
C LEU A 238 4.44 17.35 1.41
N GLY A 239 4.90 18.31 2.23
CA GLY A 239 4.30 18.64 3.51
C GLY A 239 2.85 19.09 3.39
N LYS A 240 2.53 19.95 2.41
CA LYS A 240 1.13 20.36 2.12
C LYS A 240 0.26 19.18 1.70
N LEU A 241 0.78 18.30 0.84
CA LEU A 241 0.06 17.10 0.44
C LEU A 241 -0.21 16.18 1.62
N LEU A 242 0.83 15.86 2.41
CA LEU A 242 0.70 15.02 3.59
C LEU A 242 -0.31 15.62 4.58
N LEU A 243 -0.26 16.93 4.83
CA LEU A 243 -1.23 17.62 5.68
C LEU A 243 -2.65 17.50 5.11
N GLY A 244 -2.85 17.77 3.82
CA GLY A 244 -4.15 17.68 3.18
C GLY A 244 -4.75 16.27 3.22
N PHE A 245 -3.96 15.24 2.94
CA PHE A 245 -4.38 13.84 3.05
C PHE A 245 -4.66 13.45 4.51
N THR A 246 -3.85 13.91 5.46
CA THR A 246 -4.09 13.65 6.89
C THR A 246 -5.40 14.27 7.35
N LEU A 247 -5.71 15.52 6.96
CA LEU A 247 -6.98 16.17 7.27
C LEU A 247 -8.17 15.41 6.68
N LEU A 248 -8.05 14.95 5.42
CA LEU A 248 -9.08 14.14 4.78
C LEU A 248 -9.27 12.80 5.51
N TRP A 249 -8.19 12.14 5.91
CA TRP A 249 -8.26 10.88 6.65
C TRP A 249 -8.88 11.06 8.04
N THR A 250 -8.50 12.11 8.77
CA THR A 250 -9.11 12.48 10.05
C THR A 250 -10.60 12.79 9.88
N TYR A 251 -10.98 13.48 8.80
CA TYR A 251 -12.38 13.72 8.49
C TYR A 251 -13.15 12.41 8.27
N LEU A 252 -12.61 11.44 7.53
CA LEU A 252 -13.24 10.14 7.30
C LEU A 252 -13.38 9.35 8.60
N LEU A 253 -12.32 9.34 9.43
CA LEU A 253 -12.35 8.73 10.76
C LEU A 253 -13.49 9.30 11.60
N TRP A 254 -13.60 10.63 11.65
CA TRP A 254 -14.59 11.29 12.49
C TRP A 254 -16.01 11.15 11.95
N SER A 255 -16.18 11.21 10.62
CA SER A 255 -17.47 10.99 9.97
C SER A 255 -17.98 9.58 10.18
N GLN A 256 -17.09 8.58 10.23
CA GLN A 256 -17.46 7.20 10.56
C GLN A 256 -17.85 7.08 12.05
N TYR A 257 -16.98 7.57 12.94
CA TYR A 257 -17.17 7.45 14.37
C TYR A 257 -18.46 8.13 14.85
N LEU A 258 -18.71 9.36 14.41
CA LEU A 258 -19.87 10.14 14.87
C LEU A 258 -21.20 9.46 14.55
N VAL A 259 -21.34 8.87 13.36
CA VAL A 259 -22.57 8.19 12.95
C VAL A 259 -22.79 6.93 13.78
N ILE A 260 -21.74 6.12 13.98
CA ILE A 260 -21.83 4.90 14.79
C ILE A 260 -22.15 5.24 16.25
N TRP A 261 -21.45 6.23 16.81
CA TRP A 261 -21.65 6.65 18.19
C TRP A 261 -23.05 7.24 18.43
N TYR A 262 -23.54 8.08 17.51
CA TYR A 262 -24.86 8.70 17.64
C TYR A 262 -26.00 7.72 17.34
N GLY A 263 -25.82 6.83 16.36
CA GLY A 263 -26.80 5.82 15.98
C GLY A 263 -26.94 4.71 17.02
N ASN A 264 -25.83 4.34 17.68
CA ASN A 264 -25.74 3.37 18.78
C ASN A 264 -26.55 2.09 18.52
N LEU A 265 -26.48 1.58 17.28
CA LEU A 265 -27.15 0.35 16.87
C LEU A 265 -26.37 -0.86 17.41
N PRO A 266 -27.04 -1.91 17.94
CA PRO A 266 -26.36 -3.08 18.51
C PRO A 266 -25.38 -3.76 17.56
N GLU A 267 -25.70 -3.75 16.26
CA GLU A 267 -24.90 -4.35 15.17
C GLU A 267 -23.59 -3.59 14.88
N GLU A 268 -23.46 -2.34 15.36
CA GLU A 268 -22.29 -1.48 15.11
C GLU A 268 -21.32 -1.41 16.31
N LEU A 269 -21.71 -1.96 17.46
CA LEU A 269 -20.96 -1.88 18.73
C LEU A 269 -20.11 -3.13 19.05
N GLY A 270 -20.36 -4.25 18.35
CA GLY A 270 -19.70 -5.54 18.58
C GLY A 270 -20.39 -6.39 19.65
#